data_AF-A0A9E0YUY5-F1
#
_entry.id   AF-A0A9E0YUY5-F1
#
_cell.length_a   1.000
_cell.length_b   1.000
_cell.length_c   1.000
_cell.angle_alpha   90.00
_cell.angle_beta   90.00
_cell.angle_gamma   90.00
#
_symmetry.space_group_name_H-M   'P 1'
#
loop_
_entity.id
_entity.type
_entity.pdbx_description
1 polymer ?
#
loop_
_entity_poly.entity_id
_entity_poly.type
_entity_poly.pdbx_seq_one_letter_code
_entity_poly.pdbx_strand_id
1 'polypeptide(L)'
;MVRGVSRQIIEVPDTGNIYYEKAYLVVKPEFSDAQRTLLEKEAKRVLRAMDAPSGIKRKNIKWMTALRFLAAALVGAGIMAGCFFLF
;
A
#
# COMPACT_ATOMS: atom_id res chain seq x y z
N MET A 1 -5.86 -42.22 -6.31
CA MET A 1 -6.77 -41.17 -5.82
C MET A 1 -6.03 -40.38 -4.76
N VAL A 2 -5.59 -39.16 -5.07
CA VAL A 2 -4.97 -38.28 -4.08
C VAL A 2 -6.11 -37.75 -3.19
N ARG A 3 -6.08 -38.06 -1.89
CA ARG A 3 -7.06 -37.56 -0.93
C ARG A 3 -6.88 -36.03 -0.84
N GLY A 4 -7.62 -35.31 -1.66
CA GLY A 4 -7.66 -33.85 -1.63
C GLY A 4 -8.19 -33.40 -0.29
N VAL A 5 -7.34 -32.79 0.51
CA VAL A 5 -7.76 -32.17 1.77
C VAL A 5 -8.73 -31.04 1.39
N SER A 6 -9.99 -31.13 1.81
CA SER A 6 -10.99 -30.07 1.57
C SER A 6 -10.53 -28.80 2.28
N ARG A 7 -10.11 -27.79 1.51
CA ARG A 7 -9.67 -26.50 2.05
C ARG A 7 -10.83 -25.52 1.95
N GLN A 8 -11.29 -25.05 3.10
CA GLN A 8 -12.29 -23.99 3.15
C GLN A 8 -11.62 -22.66 2.79
N ILE A 9 -12.30 -21.86 1.96
CA ILE A 9 -11.86 -20.52 1.58
C ILE A 9 -12.87 -19.51 2.11
N ILE A 10 -12.39 -18.45 2.73
CA ILE A 10 -13.19 -17.32 3.18
C ILE A 10 -12.93 -16.15 2.24
N GLU A 11 -13.99 -15.70 1.58
CA GLU A 11 -14.00 -14.47 0.79
C GLU A 11 -14.38 -13.29 1.69
N VAL A 12 -13.52 -12.27 1.72
CA VAL A 12 -13.82 -10.99 2.36
C VAL A 12 -13.97 -9.94 1.25
N PRO A 13 -15.20 -9.45 1.00
CA PRO A 13 -15.50 -8.58 -0.14
C PRO A 13 -15.12 -7.11 0.07
N ASP A 14 -14.79 -6.70 1.30
CA ASP A 14 -14.35 -5.35 1.62
C ASP A 14 -13.12 -5.44 2.51
N THR A 15 -11.97 -5.12 1.94
CA THR A 15 -10.69 -5.16 2.64
C THR A 15 -10.32 -3.83 3.32
N GLY A 16 -11.07 -2.75 3.03
CA GLY A 16 -10.70 -1.39 3.45
C GLY A 16 -9.40 -0.86 2.83
N ASN A 17 -8.83 -1.55 1.84
CA ASN A 17 -7.59 -1.18 1.18
C ASN A 17 -7.85 -0.45 -0.14
N ILE A 18 -7.08 0.60 -0.44
CA ILE A 18 -7.19 1.35 -1.70
C ILE A 18 -6.79 0.56 -2.95
N TYR A 19 -6.10 -0.57 -2.78
CA TYR A 19 -5.55 -1.38 -3.88
C TYR A 19 -6.30 -2.69 -4.12
N TYR A 20 -6.93 -3.25 -3.09
CA TYR A 20 -7.51 -4.60 -3.15
C TYR A 20 -9.00 -4.56 -2.84
N GLU A 21 -9.83 -4.95 -3.80
CA GLU A 21 -11.28 -5.01 -3.61
C GLU A 21 -11.69 -6.17 -2.68
N LYS A 22 -11.07 -7.35 -2.87
CA LYS A 22 -11.42 -8.57 -2.15
C LYS A 22 -10.19 -9.32 -1.66
N ALA A 23 -10.36 -10.08 -0.58
CA ALA A 23 -9.34 -10.99 -0.06
C ALA A 23 -9.88 -12.41 0.05
N TYR A 24 -9.05 -13.39 -0.32
CA TYR A 24 -9.36 -14.81 -0.17
C TYR A 24 -8.39 -15.44 0.83
N LEU A 25 -8.94 -15.93 1.94
CA LEU A 25 -8.16 -16.55 3.01
C LEU A 25 -8.43 -18.05 3.01
N VAL A 26 -7.37 -18.84 2.82
CA VAL A 26 -7.45 -20.29 2.86
C VAL A 26 -7.34 -20.75 4.31
N VAL A 27 -8.37 -21.41 4.81
CA VAL A 27 -8.41 -21.93 6.17
C VAL A 27 -7.60 -23.22 6.23
N LYS A 28 -6.78 -23.30 7.26
CA LYS A 28 -6.05 -24.51 7.62
C LYS A 28 -7.03 -25.66 7.91
N PRO A 29 -6.80 -26.87 7.39
CA PRO A 29 -7.76 -27.97 7.49
C PRO A 29 -8.10 -28.36 8.93
N GLU A 30 -7.20 -28.11 9.89
CA GLU A 30 -7.42 -28.34 11.32
C GLU A 30 -8.52 -27.44 11.91
N PHE A 31 -8.86 -26.34 11.23
CA PHE A 31 -9.84 -25.35 11.67
C PHE A 31 -11.07 -25.26 10.74
N SER A 32 -11.22 -26.19 9.79
CA SER A 32 -12.37 -26.20 8.86
C SER A 32 -13.73 -26.43 9.54
N ASP A 33 -13.73 -27.01 10.75
CA ASP A 33 -14.95 -27.23 11.55
C ASP A 33 -15.25 -26.05 12.51
N ALA A 34 -14.35 -25.06 12.56
CA ALA A 34 -14.59 -23.87 13.37
C ALA A 34 -15.75 -23.05 12.80
N GLN A 35 -16.53 -22.42 13.67
CA GLN A 35 -17.67 -21.62 13.26
C GLN A 35 -17.24 -20.56 12.24
N ARG A 36 -17.87 -20.62 11.05
CA ARG A 36 -17.60 -19.72 9.92
C ARG A 36 -17.64 -18.24 10.33
N THR A 37 -18.56 -17.86 11.21
CA THR A 37 -18.71 -16.50 11.74
C THR A 37 -17.51 -16.03 12.56
N LEU A 38 -16.85 -16.93 13.29
CA LEU A 38 -15.63 -16.60 14.05
C LEU A 38 -14.44 -16.43 13.09
N LEU A 39 -14.31 -17.32 12.11
CA LEU A 39 -13.25 -17.23 11.11
C LEU A 39 -13.40 -15.98 10.23
N GLU A 40 -14.62 -15.57 9.87
CA GLU A 40 -14.90 -14.33 9.15
C GLU A 40 -14.55 -13.08 9.98
N LYS A 41 -14.82 -13.10 11.30
CA LYS A 41 -14.40 -12.01 12.19
C LYS A 41 -12.88 -11.90 12.28
N GLU A 42 -12.19 -13.03 12.41
CA GLU A 42 -10.72 -13.05 12.51
C GLU A 42 -10.08 -12.64 11.18
N ALA A 43 -10.63 -13.08 10.05
CA ALA A 43 -10.25 -12.65 8.72
C ALA A 43 -10.30 -11.13 8.56
N LYS A 44 -11.41 -10.49 8.97
CA LYS A 44 -11.55 -9.03 8.95
C LYS A 44 -10.55 -8.34 9.88
N ARG A 45 -10.27 -8.93 11.05
CA ARG A 45 -9.27 -8.40 11.99
C ARG A 45 -7.86 -8.42 11.37
N VAL A 46 -7.47 -9.53 10.76
CA VAL A 46 -6.17 -9.67 10.08
C VAL A 46 -6.04 -8.65 8.95
N LEU A 47 -7.07 -8.48 8.12
CA LEU A 47 -7.05 -7.52 7.02
C LEU A 47 -6.93 -6.07 7.51
N ARG A 48 -7.59 -5.72 8.62
CA ARG A 48 -7.45 -4.39 9.24
C ARG A 48 -6.07 -4.14 9.85
N ALA A 49 -5.43 -5.18 10.38
CA ALA A 49 -4.07 -5.10 10.90
C ALA A 49 -3.02 -5.08 9.77
N MET A 50 -3.41 -5.46 8.55
CA MET A 50 -2.55 -5.43 7.39
C MET A 50 -2.44 -3.99 6.90
N ASP A 51 -1.33 -3.33 7.27
CA ASP A 51 -1.05 -1.98 6.81
C ASP A 51 -0.87 -1.97 5.29
N ALA A 52 -1.21 -0.85 4.63
CA ALA A 52 -1.19 -0.75 3.17
C ALA A 52 0.19 -1.15 2.62
N PRO A 53 0.27 -1.87 1.48
CA PRO A 53 1.52 -2.39 0.95
C PRO A 53 2.57 -1.28 0.86
N SER A 54 3.59 -1.40 1.72
CA SER A 54 4.65 -0.41 1.95
C SER A 54 5.48 -0.11 0.71
N GLY A 55 5.37 -0.94 -0.34
CA GLY A 55 6.02 -0.75 -1.64
C GLY A 55 5.43 0.36 -2.50
N ILE A 56 4.19 0.79 -2.25
CA ILE A 56 3.54 1.90 -2.98
C ILE A 56 3.41 3.11 -2.06
N LYS A 57 4.45 3.40 -1.27
CA LYS A 57 4.64 4.79 -0.82
C LYS A 57 4.88 5.59 -2.09
N ARG A 58 3.85 6.29 -2.59
CA ARG A 58 4.01 7.36 -3.58
C ARG A 58 5.11 8.26 -3.02
N LYS A 59 6.35 8.08 -3.48
CA LYS A 59 7.41 9.06 -3.30
C LYS A 59 6.77 10.35 -3.80
N ASN A 60 6.58 11.33 -2.91
CA ASN A 60 5.82 12.54 -3.20
C ASN A 60 6.56 13.32 -4.30
N ILE A 61 6.36 12.90 -5.55
CA ILE A 61 7.04 13.43 -6.73
C ILE A 61 6.79 14.93 -6.81
N LYS A 62 5.62 15.41 -6.36
CA LYS A 62 5.30 16.83 -6.22
C LYS A 62 6.31 17.60 -5.35
N TRP A 63 6.71 17.05 -4.20
CA TRP A 63 7.70 17.68 -3.33
C TRP A 63 9.10 17.67 -3.95
N MET A 64 9.47 16.57 -4.60
CA MET A 64 10.76 16.47 -5.29
C MET A 64 10.84 17.43 -6.50
N THR A 65 9.74 17.60 -7.21
CA THR A 65 9.61 18.55 -8.32
C THR A 65 9.65 20.00 -7.81
N ALA A 66 8.94 20.30 -6.71
CA ALA A 66 8.99 21.63 -6.08
C ALA A 66 10.41 22.01 -5.64
N LEU A 67 11.14 21.07 -5.02
CA LEU A 67 12.52 21.28 -4.62
C LEU A 67 13.45 21.51 -5.81
N ARG A 68 13.23 20.81 -6.94
CA ARG A 68 13.96 21.03 -8.19
C ARG A 68 13.74 22.42 -8.77
N PHE A 69 12.50 22.91 -8.77
CA PHE A 69 12.21 24.26 -9.24
C PHE A 69 12.82 25.34 -8.33
N LEU A 70 12.80 25.13 -7.01
CA LEU A 70 13.41 26.04 -6.05
C LEU A 70 14.94 26.11 -6.26
N ALA A 71 15.59 24.96 -6.43
CA ALA A 71 17.02 24.91 -6.73
C ALA A 71 17.36 25.62 -8.06
N ALA A 72 16.58 25.41 -9.11
CA ALA A 72 16.77 26.07 -10.39
C ALA A 72 16.62 27.61 -10.29
N ALA A 73 15.65 28.08 -9.52
CA ALA A 73 15.42 29.51 -9.31
C ALA A 73 16.58 30.18 -8.56
N LEU A 74 17.17 29.52 -7.56
CA LEU A 74 18.32 30.04 -6.82
C LEU A 74 19.58 30.14 -7.69
N VAL A 75 19.83 29.12 -8.53
CA VAL A 75 20.97 29.15 -9.47
C VAL A 75 20.79 30.27 -10.49
N GLY A 76 19.59 30.43 -11.05
CA GLY A 76 19.28 31.52 -11.98
C GLY A 76 19.47 32.91 -11.35
N ALA A 77 18.97 33.10 -10.13
CA ALA A 77 19.13 34.35 -9.40
C ALA A 77 20.60 34.68 -9.09
N GLY A 78 21.40 33.67 -8.73
CA GLY A 78 22.84 33.86 -8.46
C GLY A 78 23.63 34.30 -9.69
N ILE A 79 23.34 33.70 -10.86
CA ILE A 79 23.99 34.08 -12.13
C ILE A 79 23.58 35.50 -12.52
N MET A 80 22.30 35.84 -12.39
CA MET A 80 21.80 37.17 -12.76
C MET A 80 22.34 38.26 -11.85
N ALA A 81 22.42 38.01 -10.54
CA ALA A 81 23.05 38.92 -9.58
C ALA A 81 24.56 39.08 -9.84
N GLY A 82 25.26 38.00 -10.20
CA GLY A 82 26.69 38.05 -10.56
C GLY A 82 26.96 38.86 -11.83
N CYS A 83 26.14 38.68 -12.87
CA CYS A 83 26.23 39.48 -14.10
C CYS A 83 25.88 40.96 -13.87
N PHE A 84 24.91 41.25 -13.00
CA PHE A 84 24.53 42.63 -12.65
C PHE A 84 25.62 43.36 -11.85
N PHE A 85 26.43 42.64 -11.08
CA PHE A 85 27.53 43.23 -10.32
C PHE A 85 28.81 43.45 -11.16
N LEU A 86 28.86 42.86 -12.36
CA LEU A 86 30.00 42.92 -13.28
C LEU A 86 29.84 43.94 -14.42
N PHE A 87 28.68 44.61 -14.52
CA PHE A 87 28.34 45.60 -15.53
C PHE A 87 28.04 46.95 -14.86
#